data_AF-A0A6I9Y332-F1
#
_entry.id   AF-A0A6I9Y332-F1
#
_cell.length_a   1.000
_cell.length_b   1.000
_cell.length_c   1.000
_cell.angle_alpha   90.00
_cell.angle_beta   90.00
_cell.angle_gamma   90.00
#
_symmetry.space_group_name_H-M   'P 1'
#
loop_
_entity.id
_entity.type
_entity.pdbx_description
1 polymer ?
#
loop_
_entity_poly.entity_id
_entity_poly.type
_entity_poly.pdbx_seq_one_letter_code
_entity_poly.pdbx_strand_id
1 'polypeptide(L)'
;MADSIDEWVGCAYLFLQATLEGDSLPTLYSHPHHRFKIYQALKTALTDSVGFNRVDILKIQCSDNDLIVQLKFCKKENCRKFLQSYKNGNFHRALQLIINSCFPMPSLGLLKTELRAGADKLDSIIQEEERCLESISREKVDSPFQANRKINPDDHQTFAKLVSKKWKQVGRSLYLQTKCRALRDPFIDNLAVEYERDGLYEQAYQLLRRFIDSEGKKATIQCLVAALEDNGLINIAEELLGLHQSDL
;
A
#
# COMPACT_ATOMS: atom_id res chain seq x y z
N MET A 1 -34.00 11.13 -6.21
CA MET A 1 -33.36 10.31 -7.27
C MET A 1 -31.89 10.24 -6.92
N ALA A 2 -31.44 9.12 -6.37
CA ALA A 2 -30.05 8.93 -5.96
C ALA A 2 -29.30 8.31 -7.14
N ASP A 3 -28.45 9.10 -7.81
CA ASP A 3 -27.42 8.56 -8.67
C ASP A 3 -26.41 7.81 -7.78
N SER A 4 -26.72 6.55 -7.46
CA SER A 4 -25.68 5.60 -7.07
C SER A 4 -24.85 5.36 -8.33
N ILE A 5 -23.85 6.21 -8.55
CA ILE A 5 -22.76 5.89 -9.46
C ILE A 5 -22.19 4.58 -8.91
N ASP A 6 -22.47 3.47 -9.59
CA ASP A 6 -21.84 2.17 -9.33
C ASP A 6 -20.33 2.40 -9.47
N GLU A 7 -19.69 2.65 -8.33
CA GLU A 7 -18.26 2.82 -8.26
C GLU A 7 -17.68 1.43 -8.53
N TRP A 8 -17.23 1.19 -9.76
CA TRP A 8 -16.71 -0.10 -10.18
C TRP A 8 -15.62 -0.55 -9.21
N VAL A 9 -15.86 -1.65 -8.51
CA VAL A 9 -14.87 -2.29 -7.64
C VAL A 9 -14.59 -3.67 -8.18
N GLY A 10 -13.32 -4.06 -8.18
CA GLY A 10 -12.93 -5.41 -8.54
C GLY A 10 -11.74 -5.90 -7.75
N CYS A 11 -11.61 -7.23 -7.67
CA CYS A 11 -10.57 -7.93 -6.93
C CYS A 11 -9.77 -8.85 -7.86
N ALA A 12 -8.46 -8.87 -7.69
CA ALA A 12 -7.59 -9.83 -8.36
C ALA A 12 -6.55 -10.38 -7.38
N TYR A 13 -5.99 -11.54 -7.71
CA TYR A 13 -4.96 -12.22 -6.95
C TYR A 13 -3.72 -12.33 -7.82
N LEU A 14 -2.63 -11.76 -7.33
CA LEU A 14 -1.32 -11.83 -7.96
C LEU A 14 -0.47 -12.85 -7.20
N PHE A 15 -0.14 -13.94 -7.87
CA PHE A 15 0.73 -14.99 -7.37
C PHE A 15 2.16 -14.67 -7.78
N LEU A 16 3.05 -14.61 -6.79
CA LEU A 16 4.45 -14.31 -6.98
C LEU A 16 5.27 -15.52 -6.55
N GLN A 17 6.05 -16.04 -7.49
CA GLN A 17 6.95 -17.14 -7.25
C GLN A 17 8.38 -16.68 -7.54
N ALA A 18 9.27 -16.81 -6.57
CA ALA A 18 10.70 -16.63 -6.81
C ALA A 18 11.43 -17.84 -6.25
N THR A 19 12.28 -18.45 -7.08
CA THR A 19 13.19 -19.50 -6.64
C THR A 19 14.46 -18.84 -6.14
N LEU A 20 14.78 -18.96 -4.85
CA LEU A 20 16.10 -18.62 -4.34
C LEU A 20 16.90 -19.91 -4.14
N GLU A 21 18.22 -19.85 -4.19
CA GLU A 21 19.07 -21.00 -3.84
C GLU A 21 18.87 -21.36 -2.36
N GLY A 22 17.98 -22.34 -2.12
CA GLY A 22 17.73 -22.91 -0.79
C GLY A 22 16.51 -22.35 -0.04
N ASP A 23 15.93 -21.24 -0.50
CA ASP A 23 14.79 -20.58 0.16
C ASP A 23 13.68 -20.20 -0.84
N SER A 24 12.48 -19.99 -0.31
CA SER A 24 11.30 -19.56 -1.07
C SER A 24 10.96 -18.09 -0.77
N LEU A 25 10.27 -17.41 -1.68
CA LEU A 25 9.75 -16.06 -1.46
C LEU A 25 8.88 -15.95 -0.18
N PRO A 26 8.00 -16.94 0.14
CA PRO A 26 7.34 -17.03 1.44
C PRO A 26 8.28 -17.00 2.65
N THR A 27 9.38 -17.77 2.63
CA THR A 27 10.38 -17.80 3.72
C THR A 27 11.00 -16.41 3.95
N LEU A 28 11.27 -15.71 2.85
CA LEU A 28 11.77 -14.34 2.90
C LEU A 28 10.73 -13.39 3.50
N TYR A 29 9.45 -13.52 3.13
CA TYR A 29 8.36 -12.71 3.67
C TYR A 29 8.09 -12.95 5.16
N SER A 30 8.41 -14.13 5.70
CA SER A 30 8.26 -14.43 7.13
C SER A 30 9.18 -13.59 8.03
N HIS A 31 10.27 -13.03 7.50
CA HIS A 31 11.16 -12.16 8.29
C HIS A 31 10.60 -10.72 8.36
N PRO A 32 10.36 -10.12 9.54
CA PRO A 32 9.70 -8.81 9.66
C PRO A 32 10.35 -7.70 8.81
N HIS A 33 11.67 -7.58 8.84
CA HIS A 33 12.40 -6.59 8.04
C HIS A 33 12.33 -6.83 6.52
N HIS A 34 12.15 -8.07 6.09
CA HIS A 34 12.02 -8.42 4.67
C HIS A 34 10.56 -8.31 4.21
N ARG A 35 9.61 -8.60 5.10
CA ARG A 35 8.16 -8.46 4.90
C ARG A 35 7.82 -7.07 4.39
N PHE A 36 8.32 -6.04 5.09
CA PHE A 36 8.09 -4.66 4.69
C PHE A 36 8.80 -4.30 3.39
N LYS A 37 10.05 -4.75 3.19
CA LYS A 37 10.74 -4.54 1.91
C LYS A 37 9.98 -5.12 0.72
N ILE A 38 9.38 -6.32 0.87
CA ILE A 38 8.56 -6.95 -0.18
C ILE A 38 7.26 -6.17 -0.38
N TYR A 39 6.57 -5.79 0.70
CA TYR A 39 5.37 -4.95 0.61
C TYR A 39 5.66 -3.62 -0.09
N GLN A 40 6.77 -2.97 0.27
CA GLN A 40 7.22 -1.72 -0.34
C GLN A 40 7.59 -1.93 -1.81
N ALA A 41 8.29 -3.01 -2.16
CA ALA A 41 8.60 -3.34 -3.55
C ALA A 41 7.33 -3.49 -4.40
N LEU A 42 6.31 -4.16 -3.87
CA LEU A 42 5.01 -4.31 -4.53
C LEU A 42 4.31 -2.96 -4.69
N LYS A 43 4.25 -2.16 -3.63
CA LYS A 43 3.62 -0.83 -3.63
C LYS A 43 4.30 0.10 -4.64
N THR A 44 5.63 0.10 -4.70
CA THR A 44 6.40 0.91 -5.66
C THR A 44 6.15 0.43 -7.09
N ALA A 45 6.22 -0.87 -7.37
CA ALA A 45 5.95 -1.41 -8.71
C ALA A 45 4.51 -1.13 -9.20
N LEU A 46 3.52 -1.18 -8.28
CA LEU A 46 2.13 -0.79 -8.57
C LEU A 46 2.01 0.71 -8.84
N THR A 47 2.71 1.54 -8.06
CA THR A 47 2.73 3.00 -8.23
C THR A 47 3.34 3.38 -9.57
N ASP A 48 4.42 2.72 -9.99
CA ASP A 48 5.04 2.95 -11.30
C ASP A 48 4.13 2.51 -12.46
N SER A 49 3.32 1.47 -12.24
CA SER A 49 2.43 0.92 -13.26
C SER A 49 1.13 1.72 -13.45
N VAL A 50 0.53 2.19 -12.36
CA VAL A 50 -0.85 2.73 -12.37
C VAL A 50 -0.93 4.14 -11.79
N GLY A 51 0.10 4.56 -11.05
CA GLY A 51 0.14 5.80 -10.28
C GLY A 51 -0.16 5.60 -8.79
N PHE A 52 0.15 6.62 -8.00
CA PHE A 52 0.02 6.59 -6.54
C PHE A 52 -1.43 6.38 -6.09
N ASN A 53 -1.61 5.48 -5.10
CA ASN A 53 -2.87 5.21 -4.41
C ASN A 53 -4.04 4.88 -5.36
N ARG A 54 -3.76 4.11 -6.42
CA ARG A 54 -4.74 3.71 -7.45
C ARG A 54 -5.18 2.25 -7.38
N VAL A 55 -4.37 1.43 -6.74
CA VAL A 55 -4.57 -0.01 -6.52
C VAL A 55 -4.27 -0.27 -5.05
N ASP A 56 -5.17 -0.95 -4.36
CA ASP A 56 -5.03 -1.25 -2.95
C ASP A 56 -4.55 -2.69 -2.77
N ILE A 57 -3.51 -2.90 -1.94
CA ILE A 57 -3.14 -4.24 -1.48
C ILE A 57 -4.04 -4.57 -0.29
N LEU A 58 -4.90 -5.58 -0.45
CA LEU A 58 -5.85 -6.00 0.59
C LEU A 58 -5.33 -7.11 1.47
N LYS A 59 -4.43 -7.96 0.98
CA LYS A 59 -3.86 -9.03 1.80
C LYS A 59 -2.64 -9.55 1.09
N ILE A 60 -1.65 -9.94 1.87
CA ILE A 60 -0.55 -10.76 1.38
C ILE A 60 -0.63 -12.06 2.17
N GLN A 61 -0.79 -13.17 1.46
CA GLN A 61 -0.86 -14.51 2.01
C GLN A 61 0.36 -15.29 1.54
N CYS A 62 1.01 -16.00 2.45
CA CYS A 62 2.03 -16.98 2.10
C CYS A 62 1.34 -18.31 1.84
N SER A 63 1.55 -18.88 0.65
CA SER A 63 1.30 -20.28 0.34
C SER A 63 2.61 -21.06 0.37
N ASP A 64 2.58 -22.37 0.12
CA ASP A 64 3.76 -23.26 0.23
C ASP A 64 4.95 -22.77 -0.61
N ASN A 65 4.71 -22.26 -1.82
CA ASN A 65 5.75 -21.76 -2.73
C ASN A 65 5.47 -20.36 -3.28
N ASP A 66 4.25 -19.85 -3.10
CA ASP A 66 3.80 -18.61 -3.75
C ASP A 66 3.42 -17.56 -2.69
N LEU A 67 3.78 -16.32 -2.96
CA LEU A 67 3.25 -15.18 -2.23
C LEU A 67 2.02 -14.65 -2.99
N ILE A 68 0.84 -14.79 -2.39
CA ILE A 68 -0.44 -14.39 -2.99
C ILE A 68 -0.80 -13.00 -2.49
N VAL A 69 -0.82 -12.04 -3.41
CA VAL A 69 -1.16 -10.64 -3.15
C VAL A 69 -2.56 -10.36 -3.66
N GLN A 70 -3.49 -10.07 -2.75
CA GLN A 70 -4.84 -9.65 -3.09
C GLN A 70 -4.85 -8.16 -3.41
N LEU A 71 -5.27 -7.81 -4.62
CA LEU A 71 -5.35 -6.45 -5.14
C LEU A 71 -6.82 -6.04 -5.27
N LYS A 72 -7.12 -4.79 -4.91
CA LYS A 72 -8.41 -4.16 -5.13
C LYS A 72 -8.25 -2.95 -6.03
N PHE A 73 -9.17 -2.84 -6.97
CA PHE A 73 -9.29 -1.73 -7.88
C PHE A 73 -10.62 -1.02 -7.62
N CYS A 74 -10.58 0.30 -7.40
CA CYS A 74 -11.79 1.11 -7.16
C CYS A 74 -12.27 1.86 -8.42
N LYS A 75 -11.56 1.72 -9.54
CA LYS A 75 -11.92 2.35 -10.82
C LYS A 75 -11.52 1.45 -11.99
N LYS A 76 -12.43 1.27 -12.95
CA LYS A 76 -12.21 0.46 -14.17
C LYS A 76 -10.95 0.91 -14.93
N GLU A 77 -10.73 2.21 -15.01
CA GLU A 77 -9.57 2.80 -15.68
C GLU A 77 -8.24 2.48 -15.00
N ASN A 78 -8.20 2.41 -13.66
CA ASN A 78 -6.98 2.03 -12.94
C ASN A 78 -6.65 0.55 -13.20
N CYS A 79 -7.68 -0.32 -13.20
CA CYS A 79 -7.51 -1.73 -13.53
C CYS A 79 -7.03 -1.92 -14.97
N ARG A 80 -7.57 -1.16 -15.93
CA ARG A 80 -7.13 -1.21 -17.33
C ARG A 80 -5.65 -0.85 -17.48
N LYS A 81 -5.22 0.24 -16.84
CA LYS A 81 -3.80 0.66 -16.83
C LYS A 81 -2.89 -0.41 -16.21
N PHE A 82 -3.34 -1.04 -15.12
CA PHE A 82 -2.62 -2.16 -14.52
C PHE A 82 -2.49 -3.33 -15.49
N LEU A 83 -3.59 -3.78 -16.11
CA LEU A 83 -3.59 -4.88 -17.07
C LEU A 83 -2.67 -4.61 -18.27
N GLN A 84 -2.65 -3.37 -18.77
CA GLN A 84 -1.73 -2.96 -19.84
C GLN A 84 -0.27 -2.99 -19.41
N SER A 85 0.05 -2.47 -18.22
CA SER A 85 1.41 -2.55 -17.65
C SER A 85 1.85 -4.00 -17.44
N TYR A 86 0.95 -4.84 -16.94
CA TYR A 86 1.18 -6.26 -16.70
C TYR A 86 1.41 -7.02 -18.02
N LYS A 87 0.53 -6.84 -19.01
CA LYS A 87 0.62 -7.42 -20.36
C LYS A 87 1.93 -7.08 -21.06
N ASN A 88 2.39 -5.83 -20.92
CA ASN A 88 3.63 -5.36 -21.55
C ASN A 88 4.89 -5.77 -20.78
N GLY A 89 4.75 -6.45 -19.64
CA GLY A 89 5.88 -6.86 -18.78
C GLY A 89 6.52 -5.71 -18.00
N ASN A 90 5.96 -4.50 -18.04
CA ASN A 90 6.48 -3.32 -17.34
C ASN A 90 6.42 -3.53 -15.82
N PHE A 91 5.25 -3.95 -15.31
CA PHE A 91 5.07 -4.27 -13.90
C PHE A 91 6.06 -5.35 -13.43
N HIS A 92 6.17 -6.43 -14.20
CA HIS A 92 7.05 -7.55 -13.89
C HIS A 92 8.51 -7.11 -13.79
N ARG A 93 8.99 -6.36 -14.79
CA ARG A 93 10.37 -5.85 -14.83
C ARG A 93 10.65 -4.88 -13.69
N ALA A 94 9.72 -3.96 -13.40
CA ALA A 94 9.86 -3.02 -12.28
C ALA A 94 9.95 -3.77 -10.95
N LEU A 95 9.04 -4.72 -10.72
CA LEU A 95 9.02 -5.52 -9.51
C LEU A 95 10.31 -6.35 -9.35
N GLN A 96 10.77 -7.01 -10.42
CA GLN A 96 12.01 -7.78 -10.41
C GLN A 96 13.23 -6.90 -10.10
N LEU A 97 13.31 -5.71 -10.72
CA LEU A 97 14.40 -4.75 -10.45
C LEU A 97 14.41 -4.29 -8.99
N ILE A 98 13.24 -3.94 -8.43
CA ILE A 98 13.15 -3.47 -7.05
C ILE A 98 13.48 -4.61 -6.09
N ILE A 99 12.95 -5.81 -6.29
CA ILE A 99 13.26 -6.97 -5.45
C ILE A 99 14.77 -7.28 -5.49
N ASN A 100 15.39 -7.30 -6.67
CA ASN A 100 16.84 -7.52 -6.80
C ASN A 100 17.66 -6.42 -6.10
N SER A 101 17.16 -5.17 -6.08
CA SER A 101 17.82 -4.07 -5.35
C SER A 101 17.67 -4.18 -3.83
N CYS A 102 16.51 -4.65 -3.35
CA CYS A 102 16.23 -4.83 -1.93
C CYS A 102 16.96 -6.05 -1.34
N PHE A 103 17.19 -7.06 -2.19
CA PHE A 103 17.84 -8.32 -1.88
C PHE A 103 18.92 -8.61 -2.92
N PRO A 104 20.08 -7.93 -2.83
CA PRO A 104 21.23 -8.15 -3.70
C PRO A 104 21.91 -9.48 -3.33
N MET A 105 21.18 -10.58 -3.48
CA MET A 105 21.69 -11.94 -3.40
C MET A 105 21.98 -12.38 -4.83
N PRO A 106 23.15 -12.96 -5.13
CA PRO A 106 23.52 -13.39 -6.48
C PRO A 106 22.62 -14.48 -7.08
N SER A 107 21.66 -14.99 -6.30
CA SER A 107 20.83 -16.17 -6.60
C SER A 107 19.31 -15.93 -6.53
N LEU A 108 18.84 -14.68 -6.51
CA LEU A 108 17.40 -14.43 -6.63
C LEU A 108 16.96 -14.78 -8.07
N GLY A 109 16.34 -15.94 -8.22
CA GLY A 109 15.94 -16.49 -9.51
C GLY A 109 14.88 -15.65 -10.22
N LEU A 110 14.53 -16.06 -11.45
CA LEU A 110 13.50 -15.41 -12.24
C LEU A 110 12.18 -15.34 -11.44
N LEU A 111 11.78 -14.13 -11.07
CA LEU A 111 10.45 -13.88 -10.52
C LEU A 111 9.44 -14.34 -11.57
N LYS A 112 8.44 -15.11 -11.16
CA LYS A 112 7.27 -15.44 -11.98
C LYS A 112 6.07 -14.78 -11.35
N THR A 113 5.25 -14.17 -12.19
CA THR A 113 4.00 -13.52 -11.79
C THR A 113 2.86 -14.23 -12.49
N GLU A 114 1.80 -14.54 -11.76
CA GLU A 114 0.58 -15.10 -12.33
C GLU A 114 -0.62 -14.33 -11.77
N LEU A 115 -1.51 -13.89 -12.64
CA LEU A 115 -2.67 -13.06 -12.30
C LEU A 115 -3.95 -13.89 -12.43
N ARG A 116 -4.75 -13.89 -11.36
CA ARG A 116 -6.03 -14.61 -11.30
C ARG A 116 -7.16 -13.71 -10.79
N ALA A 117 -8.39 -14.01 -11.20
CA ALA A 117 -9.61 -13.50 -10.58
C ALA A 117 -10.51 -14.71 -10.27
N GLY A 118 -10.58 -15.10 -9.00
CA GLY A 118 -11.25 -16.33 -8.59
C GLY A 118 -10.64 -17.57 -9.23
N ALA A 119 -11.46 -18.33 -9.96
CA ALA A 119 -11.03 -19.51 -10.71
C ALA A 119 -10.41 -19.15 -12.08
N ASP A 120 -10.59 -17.92 -12.57
CA ASP A 120 -10.12 -17.50 -13.89
C ASP A 120 -8.63 -17.11 -13.84
N LYS A 121 -7.81 -17.78 -14.64
CA LYS A 121 -6.42 -17.38 -14.87
C LYS A 121 -6.36 -16.28 -15.92
N LEU A 122 -6.16 -15.04 -15.47
CA LEU A 122 -6.19 -13.85 -16.31
C LEU A 122 -5.03 -13.81 -17.30
N ASP A 123 -3.88 -14.44 -17.01
CA ASP A 123 -2.78 -14.54 -17.97
C ASP A 123 -3.19 -15.20 -19.29
N SER A 124 -4.12 -16.16 -19.26
CA SER A 124 -4.61 -16.86 -20.45
C SER A 124 -5.53 -15.99 -21.31
N ILE A 125 -6.15 -14.97 -20.73
CA ILE A 125 -7.09 -14.06 -21.42
C ILE A 125 -6.59 -12.61 -21.43
N ILE A 126 -5.31 -12.36 -21.13
CA ILE A 126 -4.74 -11.02 -20.97
C ILE A 126 -4.81 -10.17 -22.25
N GLN A 127 -5.02 -10.79 -23.40
CA GLN A 127 -5.27 -10.11 -24.68
C GLN A 127 -6.67 -9.48 -24.76
N GLU A 128 -7.64 -10.06 -24.04
CA GLU A 128 -9.04 -9.65 -24.02
C GLU A 128 -9.33 -8.78 -22.78
N GLU A 129 -8.87 -7.52 -22.81
CA GLU A 129 -8.92 -6.60 -21.66
C GLU A 129 -10.32 -6.51 -21.01
N GLU A 130 -11.39 -6.42 -21.80
CA GLU A 130 -12.75 -6.30 -21.27
C GLU A 130 -13.21 -7.58 -20.54
N ARG A 131 -12.80 -8.77 -21.00
CA ARG A 131 -13.09 -10.03 -20.29
C ARG A 131 -12.35 -10.10 -18.96
N CYS A 132 -11.09 -9.65 -18.91
CA CYS A 132 -10.35 -9.52 -17.66
C CYS A 132 -11.06 -8.58 -16.68
N LEU A 133 -11.54 -7.42 -17.16
CA LEU A 133 -12.27 -6.46 -16.32
C LEU A 133 -13.57 -7.05 -15.78
N GLU A 134 -14.30 -7.83 -16.60
CA GLU A 134 -15.50 -8.53 -16.14
C GLU A 134 -15.17 -9.56 -15.04
N SER A 135 -14.19 -10.44 -15.26
CA SER A 135 -13.79 -11.44 -14.25
C SER A 135 -13.35 -10.78 -12.94
N ILE A 136 -12.53 -9.72 -13.01
CA ILE A 136 -12.08 -8.96 -11.83
C ILE A 136 -13.25 -8.31 -11.08
N SER A 137 -14.28 -7.83 -11.80
CA SER A 137 -15.45 -7.18 -11.19
C SER A 137 -16.46 -8.16 -10.56
N ARG A 138 -16.46 -9.42 -11.01
CA ARG A 138 -17.34 -10.47 -10.45
C ARG A 138 -16.86 -10.99 -9.11
N GLU A 139 -15.54 -10.90 -8.86
CA GLU A 139 -14.95 -11.32 -7.60
C GLU A 139 -15.38 -10.42 -6.45
N LYS A 140 -15.94 -11.02 -5.39
CA LYS A 140 -16.32 -10.30 -4.18
C LYS A 140 -15.08 -9.92 -3.37
N VAL A 141 -15.03 -8.67 -2.93
CA VAL A 141 -14.01 -8.18 -2.01
C VAL A 141 -14.39 -8.59 -0.58
N ASP A 142 -14.19 -9.85 -0.20
CA ASP A 142 -14.52 -10.36 1.13
C ASP A 142 -13.40 -10.16 2.18
N SER A 143 -12.52 -9.16 2.02
CA SER A 143 -11.44 -8.89 2.99
C SER A 143 -11.68 -7.60 3.80
N PRO A 144 -11.62 -7.65 5.14
CA PRO A 144 -11.63 -6.47 6.00
C PRO A 144 -10.29 -5.70 6.01
N PHE A 145 -9.20 -6.28 5.49
CA PHE A 145 -7.93 -5.58 5.39
C PHE A 145 -7.94 -4.67 4.16
N GLN A 146 -8.01 -3.38 4.41
CA GLN A 146 -7.92 -2.33 3.40
C GLN A 146 -6.67 -1.51 3.74
N ALA A 147 -5.56 -1.71 3.04
CA ALA A 147 -4.38 -0.84 3.20
C ALA A 147 -4.67 0.63 2.84
N ASN A 148 -5.81 0.91 2.22
CA ASN A 148 -6.29 2.26 1.93
C ASN A 148 -7.53 2.64 2.74
N ARG A 149 -7.74 2.00 3.90
CA ARG A 149 -8.77 2.40 4.85
C ARG A 149 -8.51 3.82 5.34
N LYS A 150 -9.58 4.47 5.79
CA LYS A 150 -9.47 5.72 6.55
C LYS A 150 -8.65 5.48 7.80
N ILE A 151 -7.87 6.49 8.17
CA ILE A 151 -7.17 6.52 9.45
C ILE A 151 -8.22 6.41 10.55
N ASN A 152 -8.09 5.38 11.39
CA ASN A 152 -8.99 5.14 12.51
C ASN A 152 -8.40 5.74 13.81
N PRO A 153 -9.16 5.75 14.92
CA PRO A 153 -8.65 6.29 16.18
C PRO A 153 -7.41 5.59 16.71
N ASP A 154 -7.27 4.28 16.47
CA ASP A 154 -6.11 3.49 16.91
C ASP A 154 -4.85 3.92 16.16
N ASP A 155 -4.91 4.04 14.83
CA ASP A 155 -3.82 4.57 13.99
C ASP A 155 -3.37 5.96 14.45
N HIS A 156 -4.36 6.79 14.79
CA HIS A 156 -4.14 8.15 15.23
C HIS A 156 -3.35 8.19 16.55
N GLN A 157 -3.76 7.35 17.51
CA GLN A 157 -3.03 7.19 18.77
C GLN A 157 -1.64 6.59 18.56
N THR A 158 -1.52 5.53 17.76
CA THR A 158 -0.24 4.86 17.47
C THR A 158 0.74 5.82 16.82
N PHE A 159 0.29 6.60 15.81
CA PHE A 159 1.10 7.66 15.21
C PHE A 159 1.59 8.66 16.25
N ALA A 160 0.68 9.24 17.04
CA ALA A 160 1.02 10.26 18.02
C ALA A 160 1.98 9.75 19.12
N LYS A 161 1.84 8.47 19.53
CA LYS A 161 2.74 7.82 20.50
C LYS A 161 4.16 7.63 19.94
N LEU A 162 4.28 7.22 18.67
CA LEU A 162 5.55 6.71 18.14
C LEU A 162 6.36 7.73 17.34
N VAL A 163 5.70 8.69 16.66
CA VAL A 163 6.38 9.61 15.74
C VAL A 163 7.35 10.58 16.44
N SER A 164 7.08 10.88 17.71
CA SER A 164 7.93 11.74 18.57
C SER A 164 8.34 13.04 17.85
N LYS A 165 9.59 13.48 17.97
CA LYS A 165 10.13 14.74 17.42
C LYS A 165 10.03 14.87 15.89
N LYS A 166 9.79 13.77 15.16
CA LYS A 166 9.70 13.78 13.68
C LYS A 166 8.33 14.18 13.16
N TRP A 167 7.33 14.42 14.01
CA TRP A 167 5.96 14.75 13.58
C TRP A 167 5.88 15.90 12.57
N LYS A 168 6.69 16.95 12.74
CA LYS A 168 6.76 18.09 11.80
C LYS A 168 7.21 17.68 10.41
N GLN A 169 8.23 16.82 10.33
CA GLN A 169 8.77 16.35 9.05
C GLN A 169 7.74 15.48 8.33
N VAL A 170 7.09 14.58 9.09
CA VAL A 170 5.98 13.76 8.56
C VAL A 170 4.82 14.63 8.09
N GLY A 171 4.44 15.68 8.82
CA GLY A 171 3.41 16.63 8.41
C GLY A 171 3.74 17.34 7.09
N ARG A 172 5.01 17.72 6.88
CA ARG A 172 5.46 18.32 5.61
C ARG A 172 5.44 17.32 4.46
N SER A 173 5.86 16.07 4.68
CA SER A 173 5.74 15.01 3.67
C SER A 173 4.27 14.72 3.34
N LEU A 174 3.38 14.66 4.33
CA LEU A 174 1.94 14.54 4.13
C LEU A 174 1.40 15.67 3.25
N TYR A 175 1.77 16.92 3.53
CA TYR A 175 1.42 18.07 2.69
C TYR A 175 1.95 17.91 1.26
N LEU A 176 3.20 17.50 1.08
CA LEU A 176 3.81 17.36 -0.25
C LEU A 176 3.14 16.29 -1.11
N GLN A 177 2.81 15.14 -0.50
CA GLN A 177 2.20 14.00 -1.16
C GLN A 177 0.72 14.23 -1.47
N THR A 178 -0.04 14.79 -0.51
CA THR A 178 -1.51 14.91 -0.61
C THR A 178 -1.97 16.27 -1.13
N LYS A 179 -1.09 17.29 -1.10
CA LYS A 179 -1.42 18.71 -1.32
C LYS A 179 -2.49 19.25 -0.36
N CYS A 180 -2.65 18.64 0.82
CA CYS A 180 -3.58 19.07 1.87
C CYS A 180 -3.22 20.45 2.41
N ARG A 181 -3.93 21.50 1.96
CA ARG A 181 -3.62 22.90 2.31
C ARG A 181 -3.71 23.19 3.81
N ALA A 182 -4.46 22.40 4.57
CA ALA A 182 -4.58 22.56 6.02
C ALA A 182 -3.27 22.25 6.77
N LEU A 183 -2.34 21.51 6.14
CA LEU A 183 -1.02 21.20 6.69
C LEU A 183 0.09 22.12 6.15
N ARG A 184 -0.25 23.15 5.37
CA ARG A 184 0.75 24.06 4.80
C ARG A 184 1.38 24.93 5.90
N ASP A 185 2.67 25.22 5.79
CA ASP A 185 3.29 26.24 6.64
C ASP A 185 2.52 27.58 6.52
N PRO A 186 2.36 28.34 7.63
CA PRO A 186 3.01 28.16 8.93
C PRO A 186 2.27 27.24 9.91
N PHE A 187 1.20 26.55 9.50
CA PHE A 187 0.35 25.78 10.43
C PHE A 187 1.13 24.76 11.27
N ILE A 188 2.02 23.99 10.64
CA ILE A 188 2.84 22.98 11.34
C ILE A 188 3.73 23.62 12.40
N ASP A 189 4.29 24.78 12.14
CA ASP A 189 5.13 25.47 13.13
C ASP A 189 4.30 26.10 14.24
N ASN A 190 3.11 26.62 13.91
CA ASN A 190 2.17 27.16 14.89
C ASN A 190 1.70 26.09 15.88
N LEU A 191 1.45 24.86 15.44
CA LEU A 191 1.09 23.74 16.32
C LEU A 191 2.12 23.50 17.43
N ALA A 192 3.41 23.70 17.13
CA ALA A 192 4.46 23.51 18.12
C ALA A 192 4.45 24.57 19.21
N VAL A 193 3.98 25.77 18.89
CA VAL A 193 3.83 26.88 19.84
C VAL A 193 2.53 26.71 20.63
N GLU A 194 1.44 26.37 19.94
CA GLU A 194 0.11 26.21 20.55
C GLU A 194 0.08 25.09 21.59
N TYR A 195 0.67 23.94 21.26
CA TYR A 195 0.69 22.74 22.11
C TYR A 195 2.08 22.51 22.73
N GLU A 196 2.84 23.56 23.00
CA GLU A 196 4.17 23.45 23.64
C GLU A 196 4.08 22.81 25.02
N ARG A 197 3.04 23.18 25.80
CA ARG A 197 2.83 22.74 27.19
C ARG A 197 2.27 21.32 27.30
N ASP A 198 1.54 20.87 26.29
CA ASP A 198 0.91 19.54 26.24
C ASP A 198 1.89 18.46 25.76
N GLY A 199 2.95 18.88 25.06
CA GLY A 199 4.07 18.03 24.66
C GLY A 199 3.91 17.41 23.27
N LEU A 200 4.92 16.61 22.88
CA LEU A 200 5.07 16.09 21.52
C LEU A 200 3.92 15.16 21.08
N TYR A 201 3.35 14.41 22.02
CA TYR A 201 2.21 13.55 21.74
C TYR A 201 1.02 14.36 21.21
N GLU A 202 0.65 15.42 21.93
CA GLU A 202 -0.50 16.25 21.57
C GLU A 202 -0.23 17.01 20.27
N GLN A 203 0.98 17.54 20.07
CA GLN A 203 1.37 18.16 18.80
C GLN A 203 1.19 17.23 17.59
N ALA A 204 1.68 15.99 17.70
CA ALA A 204 1.52 14.98 16.66
C ALA A 204 0.05 14.57 16.47
N TYR A 205 -0.69 14.45 17.57
CA TYR A 205 -2.11 14.13 17.55
C TYR A 205 -2.91 15.21 16.81
N GLN A 206 -2.68 16.49 17.12
CA GLN A 206 -3.39 17.62 16.50
C GLN A 206 -3.03 17.78 15.02
N LEU A 207 -1.77 17.52 14.64
CA LEU A 207 -1.37 17.48 13.23
C LEU A 207 -2.21 16.45 12.46
N LEU A 208 -2.28 15.21 12.94
CA LEU A 208 -2.98 14.15 12.23
C LEU A 208 -4.49 14.36 12.26
N ARG A 209 -5.03 14.90 13.36
CA ARG A 209 -6.44 15.31 13.45
C ARG A 209 -6.79 16.33 12.37
N ARG A 210 -5.95 17.37 12.22
CA ARG A 210 -6.16 18.39 11.19
C ARG A 210 -6.17 17.80 9.78
N PHE A 211 -5.29 16.84 9.52
CA PHE A 211 -5.26 16.13 8.24
C PHE A 211 -6.56 15.36 8.00
N ILE A 212 -7.02 14.59 8.98
CA ILE A 212 -8.26 13.80 8.91
C ILE A 212 -9.47 14.71 8.69
N ASP A 213 -9.59 15.78 9.46
CA ASP A 213 -10.70 16.73 9.36
C ASP A 213 -10.75 17.44 7.99
N SER A 214 -9.57 17.73 7.40
CA SER A 214 -9.48 18.43 6.12
C SER A 214 -9.70 17.52 4.91
N GLU A 215 -9.11 16.32 4.89
CA GLU A 215 -9.17 15.41 3.74
C GLU A 215 -10.37 14.44 3.81
N GLY A 216 -10.95 14.25 5.00
CA GLY A 216 -12.13 13.41 5.22
C GLY A 216 -11.91 11.98 4.71
N LYS A 217 -12.65 11.58 3.66
CA LYS A 217 -12.53 10.23 3.07
C LYS A 217 -11.16 9.96 2.43
N LYS A 218 -10.39 11.00 2.09
CA LYS A 218 -9.06 10.88 1.47
C LYS A 218 -7.92 10.77 2.48
N ALA A 219 -8.20 10.98 3.77
CA ALA A 219 -7.24 10.77 4.85
C ALA A 219 -7.08 9.26 5.10
N THR A 220 -6.31 8.59 4.25
CA THR A 220 -6.12 7.14 4.33
C THR A 220 -4.80 6.78 5.00
N ILE A 221 -4.76 5.58 5.59
CA ILE A 221 -3.56 5.07 6.25
C ILE A 221 -2.37 5.00 5.29
N GLN A 222 -2.62 4.78 4.00
CA GLN A 222 -1.61 4.78 2.94
C GLN A 222 -0.89 6.13 2.78
N CYS A 223 -1.60 7.26 2.91
CA CYS A 223 -0.98 8.58 2.89
C CYS A 223 -0.05 8.77 4.09
N LEU A 224 -0.48 8.33 5.28
CA LEU A 224 0.33 8.41 6.49
C LEU A 224 1.57 7.51 6.40
N VAL A 225 1.40 6.27 5.97
CA VAL A 225 2.48 5.30 5.73
C VAL A 225 3.50 5.86 4.73
N ALA A 226 3.06 6.41 3.61
CA ALA A 226 3.96 7.02 2.63
C ALA A 226 4.75 8.20 3.21
N ALA A 227 4.13 9.03 4.04
CA ALA A 227 4.83 10.13 4.69
C ALA A 227 5.82 9.64 5.77
N LEU A 228 5.50 8.55 6.48
CA LEU A 228 6.42 7.91 7.43
C LEU A 228 7.62 7.28 6.71
N GLU A 229 7.37 6.62 5.58
CA GLU A 229 8.38 6.03 4.68
C GLU A 229 9.41 7.09 4.24
N ASP A 230 8.94 8.23 3.73
CA ASP A 230 9.81 9.36 3.30
C ASP A 230 10.70 9.91 4.42
N ASN A 231 10.32 9.69 5.69
CA ASN A 231 11.05 10.14 6.86
C ASN A 231 11.85 9.04 7.57
N GLY A 232 11.95 7.85 6.95
CA GLY A 232 12.67 6.69 7.46
C GLY A 232 12.03 6.07 8.71
N LEU A 233 10.71 6.26 8.91
CA LEU A 233 9.94 5.74 10.05
C LEU A 233 9.26 4.41 9.70
N ILE A 234 10.05 3.47 9.19
CA ILE A 234 9.56 2.20 8.64
C ILE A 234 8.83 1.36 9.68
N ASN A 235 9.39 1.23 10.89
CA ASN A 235 8.78 0.42 11.95
C ASN A 235 7.36 0.92 12.33
N ILE A 236 7.14 2.25 12.33
CA ILE A 236 5.82 2.83 12.62
C ILE A 236 4.86 2.53 11.47
N ALA A 237 5.33 2.60 10.22
CA ALA A 237 4.53 2.25 9.06
C ALA A 237 4.10 0.77 9.08
N GLU A 238 4.98 -0.14 9.48
CA GLU A 238 4.67 -1.57 9.66
C GLU A 238 3.59 -1.80 10.73
N GLU A 239 3.71 -1.11 11.87
CA GLU A 239 2.76 -1.18 12.98
C GLU A 239 1.37 -0.69 12.56
N LEU A 240 1.30 0.46 11.88
CA LEU A 240 0.04 1.03 11.38
C LEU A 240 -0.63 0.17 10.30
N LEU A 241 0.15 -0.54 9.49
CA LEU A 241 -0.39 -1.46 8.49
C LEU A 241 -0.80 -2.81 9.09
N GLY A 242 -0.54 -3.06 10.37
CA GLY A 242 -0.79 -4.37 10.98
C GLY A 242 0.02 -5.47 10.30
N LEU A 243 1.22 -5.15 9.79
CA LEU A 243 2.12 -6.14 9.17
C LEU A 243 2.85 -7.00 10.21
N HIS A 244 2.29 -7.14 11.41
CA HIS A 244 2.75 -8.10 12.40
C HIS A 244 2.01 -9.41 12.12
N GLN A 245 2.72 -10.53 11.99
CA GLN A 245 2.04 -11.82 12.07
C GLN A 245 1.46 -11.89 13.48
N SER A 246 0.14 -12.00 13.60
CA SER A 246 -0.37 -12.73 14.74
C SER A 246 0.10 -14.16 14.51
N ASP A 247 1.12 -14.59 15.25
CA ASP A 247 1.40 -16.02 15.37
C ASP A 247 0.11 -16.66 15.87
N LEU A 248 -0.62 -17.36 14.99
CA LEU A 248 -1.54 -18.49 15.24
C LEU A 248 -2.34 -18.83 13.97
#